data_AF-A0A1X7UR95-F1
#
_entry.id   AF-A0A1X7UR95-F1
#
_cell.length_a   1.000
_cell.length_b   1.000
_cell.length_c   1.000
_cell.angle_alpha   90.00
_cell.angle_beta   90.00
_cell.angle_gamma   90.00
#
_symmetry.space_group_name_H-M   'P 1'
#
loop_
_entity.id
_entity.type
_entity.pdbx_description
1 polymer ?
#
loop_
_entity_poly.entity_id
_entity_poly.type
_entity_poly.pdbx_seq_one_letter_code
_entity_poly.pdbx_strand_id
1 'polypeptide(L)'
;QKEKHTSFETRLSGLIINPLYPWIAASPNGISSCDCCGTKLLEIKCPYTIRDISPVSDKALSNRTYCLTKGVDHQVMLSRKHKYYTQIQCQLPVADIDTCDFVCWTYDGMF
;
A
#
# COMPACT_ATOMS: atom_id res chain seq x y z
N GLN A 1 -19.47 -6.41 -7.74
CA GLN A 1 -20.26 -6.03 -6.54
C GLN A 1 -19.28 -5.56 -5.49
N LYS A 2 -19.46 -4.38 -4.87
CA LYS A 2 -18.69 -4.03 -3.67
C LYS A 2 -19.15 -4.97 -2.56
N GLU A 3 -18.31 -5.91 -2.16
CA GLU A 3 -18.58 -6.71 -0.98
C GLU A 3 -18.74 -5.76 0.21
N LYS A 4 -19.84 -5.90 0.96
CA LYS A 4 -20.01 -5.13 2.19
C LYS A 4 -19.09 -5.77 3.22
N HIS A 5 -17.98 -5.12 3.53
CA HIS A 5 -17.11 -5.53 4.63
C HIS A 5 -17.89 -5.41 5.95
N THR A 6 -18.07 -6.52 6.66
CA THR A 6 -18.67 -6.53 8.00
C THR A 6 -17.60 -6.23 9.05
N SER A 7 -18.00 -5.49 10.08
CA SER A 7 -17.11 -5.14 11.20
C SER A 7 -15.80 -4.48 10.76
N PHE A 8 -15.83 -3.71 9.67
CA PHE A 8 -14.63 -3.06 9.13
C PHE A 8 -14.11 -2.00 10.09
N GLU A 9 -12.85 -2.15 10.45
CA GLU A 9 -12.13 -1.20 11.30
C GLU A 9 -10.78 -0.84 10.69
N THR A 10 -10.34 0.38 11.00
CA THR A 10 -8.99 0.83 10.72
C THR A 10 -8.40 1.47 11.97
N ARG A 11 -7.12 1.26 12.17
CA ARG A 11 -6.36 1.92 13.24
C ARG A 11 -5.04 2.42 12.71
N LEU A 12 -4.60 3.57 13.24
CA LEU A 12 -3.26 4.07 13.01
C LEU A 12 -2.24 3.11 13.64
N SER A 13 -1.10 2.95 12.98
CA SER A 13 0.02 2.20 13.53
C SER A 13 1.08 3.14 14.12
N GLY A 14 1.70 2.72 15.22
CA GLY A 14 2.92 3.34 15.74
C GLY A 14 4.16 2.72 15.11
N LEU A 15 5.26 2.71 15.87
CA LEU A 15 6.42 1.88 15.56
C LEU A 15 6.17 0.47 16.09
N ILE A 16 6.22 -0.53 15.21
CA ILE A 16 6.17 -1.95 15.55
C ILE A 16 7.61 -2.46 15.57
N ILE A 17 8.01 -3.11 16.66
CA ILE A 17 9.33 -3.73 16.80
C ILE A 17 9.16 -5.23 16.64
N ASN A 18 9.99 -5.88 15.82
CA ASN A 18 9.92 -7.32 15.66
C ASN A 18 10.37 -8.01 16.98
N PRO A 19 9.59 -8.93 17.55
CA PRO A 19 9.88 -9.52 18.85
C PRO A 19 11.10 -10.45 18.84
N LEU A 20 11.46 -11.02 17.69
CA LEU A 20 12.62 -11.91 17.52
C LEU A 20 13.89 -11.14 17.12
N TYR A 21 13.72 -10.02 16.41
CA TYR A 21 14.81 -9.18 15.92
C TYR A 21 14.61 -7.71 16.30
N PRO A 22 14.88 -7.31 17.56
CA PRO A 22 14.51 -5.97 18.07
C PRO A 22 15.18 -4.78 17.37
N TRP A 23 16.24 -5.02 16.58
CA TRP A 23 16.87 -4.00 15.73
C TRP A 23 16.11 -3.76 14.42
N ILE A 24 15.06 -4.54 14.13
CA ILE A 24 14.18 -4.37 12.99
C ILE A 24 12.83 -3.85 13.48
N ALA A 25 12.40 -2.73 12.92
CA ALA A 25 11.13 -2.10 13.25
C ALA A 25 10.51 -1.48 12.00
N ALA A 26 9.20 -1.31 12.02
CA ALA A 26 8.45 -0.75 10.90
C ALA A 26 7.26 0.07 11.40
N SER A 27 6.89 1.10 10.63
CA SER A 27 5.72 1.93 10.92
C SER A 27 4.84 2.00 9.67
N PRO A 28 3.90 1.04 9.51
CA PRO A 28 2.85 1.13 8.50
C PRO A 28 1.97 2.36 8.71
N ASN A 29 1.28 2.86 7.69
CA ASN A 29 0.34 3.98 7.90
C ASN A 29 -0.87 3.57 8.74
N GLY A 30 -1.29 2.32 8.64
CA GLY A 30 -2.35 1.77 9.47
C GLY A 30 -2.47 0.27 9.34
N ILE A 31 -3.46 -0.26 10.04
CA ILE A 31 -3.89 -1.66 9.99
C ILE A 31 -5.41 -1.63 9.78
N SER A 32 -5.88 -2.38 8.78
CA SER A 32 -7.30 -2.60 8.53
C SER A 32 -7.68 -4.03 8.94
N SER A 33 -8.92 -4.21 9.41
CA SER A 33 -9.46 -5.54 9.69
C SER A 33 -10.94 -5.60 9.35
N CYS A 34 -11.39 -6.75 8.84
CA CYS A 34 -12.80 -7.07 8.70
C CYS A 34 -13.01 -8.59 8.65
N ASP A 35 -14.21 -9.05 8.99
CA ASP A 35 -14.48 -10.49 9.13
C ASP A 35 -14.27 -11.28 7.83
N CYS A 36 -14.48 -10.64 6.67
CA CYS A 36 -14.37 -11.29 5.36
C CYS A 36 -12.96 -11.32 4.77
N CYS A 37 -12.07 -10.40 5.16
CA CYS A 37 -10.73 -10.28 4.56
C CYS A 37 -9.59 -10.52 5.55
N GLY A 38 -9.90 -10.64 6.85
CA GLY A 38 -8.91 -10.67 7.91
C GLY A 38 -8.21 -9.33 8.10
N THR A 39 -7.01 -9.39 8.65
CA THR A 39 -6.19 -8.22 8.97
C THR A 39 -5.18 -7.94 7.87
N LYS A 40 -5.04 -6.67 7.50
CA LYS A 40 -4.08 -6.20 6.51
C LYS A 40 -3.34 -4.96 6.99
N LEU A 41 -2.12 -4.77 6.48
CA LEU A 41 -1.47 -3.47 6.57
C LEU A 41 -2.10 -2.48 5.61
N LEU A 42 -1.98 -1.19 5.93
CA LEU A 42 -2.33 -0.08 5.06
C LEU A 42 -1.09 0.79 4.84
N GLU A 43 -0.72 1.00 3.58
CA GLU A 43 0.38 1.90 3.18
C GLU A 43 -0.12 2.88 2.12
N ILE A 44 -0.19 4.17 2.48
CA ILE A 44 -0.73 5.26 1.67
C ILE A 44 0.41 6.16 1.21
N LYS A 45 0.45 6.45 -0.09
CA LYS A 45 1.40 7.40 -0.68
C LYS A 45 0.65 8.51 -1.41
N CYS A 46 1.12 9.74 -1.22
CA CYS A 46 0.60 10.93 -1.88
C CYS A 46 1.71 11.61 -2.72
N PRO A 47 2.09 11.05 -3.89
CA PRO A 47 3.22 11.55 -4.66
C PRO A 47 2.98 12.95 -5.24
N TYR A 48 3.76 13.93 -4.78
CA TYR A 48 3.63 15.34 -5.16
C TYR A 48 3.78 15.61 -6.67
N THR A 49 4.59 14.81 -7.37
CA THR A 49 4.91 14.97 -8.80
C THR A 49 3.72 14.72 -9.72
N ILE A 50 2.73 13.96 -9.27
CA ILE A 50 1.52 13.63 -10.04
C ILE A 50 0.24 14.05 -9.31
N ARG A 51 0.34 14.90 -8.29
CA ARG A 51 -0.77 15.24 -7.39
C ARG A 51 -2.02 15.78 -8.09
N ASP A 52 -1.88 16.36 -9.29
CA ASP A 52 -2.97 16.98 -10.05
C ASP A 52 -3.47 16.09 -11.22
N ILE A 53 -3.04 14.83 -11.28
CA ILE A 53 -3.50 13.86 -12.30
C ILE A 53 -3.84 12.51 -11.65
N SER A 54 -4.70 11.74 -12.33
CA SER A 54 -5.10 10.43 -11.85
C SER A 54 -3.87 9.52 -11.67
N PRO A 55 -3.77 8.78 -10.55
CA PRO A 55 -2.64 7.89 -10.27
C PRO A 55 -2.43 6.81 -11.33
N VAL A 56 -3.49 6.47 -12.08
CA VAL A 56 -3.53 5.43 -13.10
C VAL A 56 -3.59 5.98 -14.53
N SER A 57 -3.45 7.31 -14.71
CA SER A 57 -3.41 7.92 -16.04
C SER A 57 -2.21 7.45 -16.86
N ASP A 58 -2.34 7.39 -18.18
CA ASP A 58 -1.21 7.04 -19.07
C ASP A 58 -0.04 8.02 -18.91
N LYS A 59 -0.32 9.29 -18.60
CA LYS A 59 0.70 10.29 -18.29
C LYS A 59 1.50 9.89 -17.05
N ALA A 60 0.86 9.50 -15.95
CA ALA A 60 1.56 9.03 -14.75
C ALA A 60 2.35 7.74 -15.02
N LEU A 61 1.73 6.76 -15.68
CA LEU A 61 2.30 5.44 -15.93
C LEU A 61 3.44 5.45 -16.97
N SER A 62 3.53 6.48 -17.81
CA SER A 62 4.64 6.66 -18.76
C SER A 62 5.97 6.97 -18.07
N ASN A 63 5.95 7.45 -16.82
CA ASN A 63 7.16 7.73 -16.05
C ASN A 63 7.76 6.44 -15.45
N ARG A 64 8.92 6.02 -15.97
CA ARG A 64 9.64 4.81 -15.52
C ARG A 64 10.07 4.80 -14.05
N THR A 65 10.11 5.97 -13.40
CA THR A 65 10.48 6.10 -11.98
C THR A 65 9.26 6.13 -11.05
N TYR A 66 8.05 6.13 -11.61
CA TYR A 66 6.81 6.13 -10.84
C TYR A 66 6.57 4.80 -10.13
N CYS A 67 5.79 4.84 -9.04
CA CYS A 67 5.56 3.66 -8.22
C CYS A 67 4.61 2.64 -8.88
N LEU A 68 3.66 3.08 -9.71
CA LEU A 68 2.74 2.18 -10.40
C LEU A 68 3.23 1.85 -11.82
N THR A 69 2.93 0.64 -12.27
CA THR A 69 3.21 0.15 -13.62
C THR A 69 2.04 -0.66 -14.15
N LYS A 70 1.92 -0.78 -15.48
CA LYS A 70 1.02 -1.75 -16.12
C LYS A 70 1.69 -3.12 -16.19
N GLY A 71 0.98 -4.15 -15.76
CA GLY A 71 1.35 -5.56 -15.93
C GLY A 71 1.15 -6.05 -17.36
N VAL A 72 1.48 -7.33 -17.59
CA VAL A 72 1.33 -8.00 -18.90
C VAL A 72 -0.14 -8.10 -19.31
N ASP A 73 -1.03 -8.16 -18.35
CA ASP A 73 -2.50 -8.21 -18.46
C ASP A 73 -3.15 -6.81 -18.48
N HIS A 74 -2.35 -5.75 -18.65
CA HIS A 74 -2.78 -4.35 -18.55
C HIS A 74 -3.32 -3.92 -17.18
N GLN A 75 -3.19 -4.74 -16.13
CA GLN A 75 -3.58 -4.36 -14.78
C GLN A 75 -2.55 -3.41 -14.18
N VAL A 76 -3.01 -2.33 -13.55
CA VAL A 76 -2.12 -1.40 -12.85
C VAL A 76 -1.76 -2.03 -11.50
N MET A 77 -0.48 -2.00 -11.17
CA MET A 77 0.05 -2.55 -9.92
C MET A 77 1.24 -1.75 -9.42
N LEU A 78 1.53 -1.88 -8.13
CA LEU A 78 2.79 -1.40 -7.56
C LEU A 78 3.97 -2.12 -8.22
N SER A 79 4.90 -1.35 -8.78
CA SER A 79 6.13 -1.89 -9.38
C SER A 79 6.96 -2.62 -8.33
N ARG A 80 7.25 -3.90 -8.58
CA ARG A 80 8.11 -4.74 -7.73
C ARG A 80 9.56 -4.24 -7.63
N LYS A 81 9.96 -3.32 -8.52
CA LYS A 81 11.28 -2.68 -8.52
C LYS A 81 11.29 -1.36 -7.75
N HIS A 82 10.13 -0.84 -7.34
CA HIS A 82 10.04 0.44 -6.64
C HIS A 82 10.27 0.26 -5.15
N LYS A 83 10.95 1.22 -4.51
CA LYS A 83 11.29 1.20 -3.07
C LYS A 83 10.10 0.98 -2.13
N TYR A 84 8.90 1.41 -2.53
CA TYR A 84 7.67 1.18 -1.73
C TYR A 84 7.28 -0.29 -1.67
N TYR A 85 7.54 -1.07 -2.72
CA TYR A 85 7.34 -2.52 -2.66
C TYR A 85 8.28 -3.14 -1.61
N THR A 86 9.57 -2.78 -1.65
CA THR A 86 10.54 -3.21 -0.64
C THR A 86 10.13 -2.80 0.78
N GLN A 87 9.65 -1.57 0.96
CA GLN A 87 9.15 -1.07 2.25
C GLN A 87 8.03 -1.97 2.81
N ILE A 88 7.03 -2.28 1.99
CA ILE A 88 5.90 -3.15 2.38
C ILE A 88 6.39 -4.54 2.72
N GLN A 89 7.26 -5.12 1.89
CA GLN A 89 7.82 -6.46 2.16
C GLN A 89 8.62 -6.51 3.47
N CYS A 90 9.22 -5.39 3.91
CA CYS A 90 9.85 -5.31 5.23
C CYS A 90 8.84 -5.12 6.37
N GLN A 91 7.73 -4.41 6.13
CA GLN A 91 6.69 -4.17 7.14
C GLN A 91 5.91 -5.45 7.50
N LEU A 92 5.57 -6.27 6.50
CA LEU A 92 4.76 -7.50 6.68
C LEU A 92 5.30 -8.44 7.78
N PRO A 93 6.56 -8.93 7.72
CA PRO A 93 7.09 -9.82 8.75
C PRO A 93 7.38 -9.14 10.09
N VAL A 94 7.49 -7.80 10.13
CA VAL A 94 7.62 -7.07 11.40
C VAL A 94 6.29 -7.01 12.14
N ALA A 95 5.19 -6.88 11.40
CA ALA A 95 3.84 -6.78 11.95
C ALA A 95 3.13 -8.13 12.12
N ASP A 96 3.75 -9.24 11.70
CA ASP A 96 3.15 -10.59 11.65
C ASP A 96 1.83 -10.60 10.85
N ILE A 97 1.84 -9.95 9.67
CA ILE A 97 0.70 -9.81 8.77
C ILE A 97 1.14 -10.15 7.34
N ASP A 98 0.30 -10.89 6.60
CA ASP A 98 0.66 -11.43 5.28
C ASP A 98 0.32 -10.53 4.09
N THR A 99 -0.58 -9.56 4.27
CA THR A 99 -1.06 -8.71 3.16
C THR A 99 -1.11 -7.23 3.51
N CYS A 100 -1.02 -6.39 2.48
CA CYS A 100 -1.06 -4.95 2.59
C CYS A 100 -1.95 -4.37 1.49
N ASP A 101 -2.89 -3.52 1.86
CA ASP A 101 -3.57 -2.64 0.92
C ASP A 101 -2.64 -1.43 0.67
N PHE A 102 -2.20 -1.28 -0.58
CA PHE A 102 -1.39 -0.15 -1.02
C PHE A 102 -2.29 0.87 -1.70
N VAL A 103 -2.25 2.13 -1.23
CA VAL A 103 -3.05 3.22 -1.78
C VAL A 103 -2.13 4.30 -2.34
N CYS A 104 -2.36 4.69 -3.59
CA CYS A 104 -1.75 5.88 -4.18
C CYS A 104 -2.81 6.95 -4.38
N TRP A 105 -2.72 8.05 -3.64
CA TRP A 105 -3.72 9.11 -3.67
C TRP A 105 -3.19 10.40 -4.31
N THR A 106 -4.03 11.03 -5.12
CA THR A 106 -3.83 12.36 -5.70
C THR A 106 -5.13 13.18 -5.63
N TYR A 107 -5.10 14.46 -5.99
CA TYR A 107 -6.31 15.30 -6.06
C TYR A 107 -7.28 14.88 -7.18
N ASP A 108 -6.83 14.05 -8.12
CA ASP A 108 -7.61 13.54 -9.26
C ASP A 108 -7.95 12.05 -9.12
N GLY A 109 -7.81 11.47 -7.92
CA GLY A 109 -8.30 10.12 -7.61
C GLY A 109 -7.36 9.28 -6.75
N MET A 110 -7.66 7.97 -6.67
CA MET A 110 -6.84 6.99 -5.97
C MET A 110 -6.68 5.70 -6.76
N PHE A 111 -5.56 5.02 -6.56
CA PHE A 111 -5.32 3.61 -6.89
C PHE A 111 -5.31 2.81 -5.60
#